data_AF-A0A4R5AY88-F1
#
_entry.id   AF-A0A4R5AY88-F1
#
_cell.length_a   1.000
_cell.length_b   1.000
_cell.length_c   1.000
_cell.angle_alpha   90.00
_cell.angle_beta   90.00
_cell.angle_gamma   90.00
#
_symmetry.space_group_name_H-M   'P 1'
#
loop_
_entity.id
_entity.type
_entity.pdbx_description
1 polymer ?
#
loop_
_entity_poly.entity_id
_entity_poly.type
_entity_poly.pdbx_seq_one_letter_code
_entity_poly.pdbx_strand_id
1 'polypeptide(L)'
;MNILYIDANIYLGFYNSNRPEYKKLLGSVIELADKIFFTQQLAFEIDRNKLNIFRLSIDNYIKQVSLTATILPEHLDEDGSPKFTDWNKARKELEKQISDSNKELSPILNDVLNDIAISQDKVSKELSAIYATAQSPSGKDLENARLRKEIGNPPGKRADPLGDQLSWEQLLTIVPDISQLWIVSTDRDYFTEHKKTLYLNPVLYQDLVRQNPRIIIKTFNILSEALRDFNNEVKIASIPSKEELDLISETEAQDLTGLTGSTASFMYSGSFAPSKPNICPKCAMANSFLEGAYLRSQYGGLTLQYICKNCGFHADTGDSFD
;
A
#
# COMPACT_ATOMS: atom_id res chain seq x y z
N MET A 1 -23.65 -16.69 11.27
CA MET A 1 -22.56 -16.02 12.01
C MET A 1 -22.17 -14.73 11.31
N ASN A 2 -21.79 -13.66 12.04
CA ASN A 2 -21.32 -12.41 11.44
C ASN A 2 -19.79 -12.44 11.41
N ILE A 3 -19.18 -12.28 10.24
CA ILE A 3 -17.73 -12.41 10.03
C ILE A 3 -17.16 -11.21 9.30
N LEU A 4 -15.96 -10.80 9.72
CA LEU A 4 -15.16 -9.75 9.09
C LEU A 4 -13.99 -10.40 8.35
N TYR A 5 -13.92 -10.21 7.04
CA TYR A 5 -12.75 -10.54 6.22
C TYR A 5 -11.96 -9.26 5.97
N ILE A 6 -10.74 -9.21 6.47
CA ILE A 6 -9.84 -8.07 6.33
C ILE A 6 -8.64 -8.52 5.49
N ASP A 7 -8.39 -7.80 4.42
CA ASP A 7 -7.25 -8.00 3.54
C ASP A 7 -5.92 -7.63 4.23
N ALA A 8 -4.82 -8.28 3.84
CA ALA A 8 -3.49 -8.10 4.43
C ALA A 8 -3.01 -6.64 4.32
N ASN A 9 -3.35 -5.95 3.23
CA ASN A 9 -3.00 -4.54 3.02
C ASN A 9 -3.55 -3.60 4.11
N ILE A 10 -4.70 -3.92 4.70
CA ILE A 10 -5.32 -3.15 5.79
C ILE A 10 -4.46 -3.30 7.05
N TYR A 11 -4.07 -4.54 7.40
CA TYR A 11 -3.20 -4.80 8.55
C TYR A 11 -1.84 -4.12 8.43
N LEU A 12 -1.27 -4.08 7.21
CA LEU A 12 -0.03 -3.37 6.94
C LEU A 12 -0.13 -1.87 7.26
N GLY A 13 -1.34 -1.29 7.20
CA GLY A 13 -1.61 0.08 7.64
C GLY A 13 -1.20 0.37 9.09
N PHE A 14 -1.22 -0.62 9.99
CA PHE A 14 -0.80 -0.43 11.39
C PHE A 14 0.71 -0.23 11.54
N TYR A 15 1.50 -0.70 10.58
CA TYR A 15 2.95 -0.49 10.53
C TYR A 15 3.34 0.82 9.84
N ASN A 16 2.37 1.53 9.24
CA ASN A 16 2.61 2.85 8.69
C ASN A 16 2.65 3.90 9.80
N SER A 17 3.85 4.41 10.11
CA SER A 17 4.05 5.39 11.20
C SER A 17 3.46 6.77 10.92
N ASN A 18 3.14 7.07 9.66
CA ASN A 18 2.56 8.35 9.27
C ASN A 18 1.04 8.42 9.55
N ARG A 19 0.45 7.40 10.19
CA ARG A 19 -0.97 7.32 10.53
C ARG A 19 -1.19 7.02 12.02
N PRO A 20 -0.86 7.96 12.94
CA PRO A 20 -0.97 7.69 14.38
C PRO A 20 -2.41 7.42 14.82
N GLU A 21 -3.40 8.06 14.19
CA GLU A 21 -4.82 7.87 14.50
C GLU A 21 -5.32 6.49 14.05
N TYR A 22 -4.82 5.98 12.93
CA TYR A 22 -5.17 4.64 12.42
C TYR A 22 -4.83 3.54 13.43
N LYS A 23 -3.73 3.71 14.19
CA LYS A 23 -3.33 2.76 15.25
C LYS A 23 -4.36 2.65 16.38
N LYS A 24 -5.26 3.62 16.54
CA LYS A 24 -6.37 3.54 17.52
C LYS A 24 -7.37 2.43 17.18
N LEU A 25 -7.48 2.04 15.91
CA LEU A 25 -8.34 0.94 15.47
C LEU A 25 -7.81 -0.43 15.90
N LEU A 26 -6.52 -0.55 16.23
CA LEU A 26 -5.89 -1.84 16.52
C LEU A 26 -6.59 -2.57 17.67
N GLY A 27 -6.94 -1.86 18.75
CA GLY A 27 -7.68 -2.43 19.88
C GLY A 27 -9.00 -3.08 19.46
N SER A 28 -9.77 -2.40 18.59
CA SER A 28 -11.03 -2.92 18.03
C SER A 28 -10.83 -4.17 17.19
N VAL A 29 -9.76 -4.21 16.39
CA VAL A 29 -9.44 -5.37 15.55
C VAL A 29 -9.03 -6.57 16.42
N ILE A 30 -8.22 -6.35 17.48
CA ILE A 30 -7.83 -7.41 18.42
C ILE A 30 -9.05 -7.95 19.19
N GLU A 31 -9.94 -7.07 19.66
CA GLU A 31 -11.17 -7.49 20.36
C GLU A 31 -12.05 -8.39 19.50
N LEU A 32 -12.05 -8.16 18.18
CA LEU A 32 -12.82 -8.93 17.20
C LEU A 32 -12.07 -10.14 16.63
N ALA A 33 -10.94 -10.56 17.22
CA ALA A 33 -10.11 -11.64 16.67
C ALA A 33 -10.87 -12.95 16.39
N ASP A 34 -11.91 -13.28 17.17
CA ASP A 34 -12.76 -14.47 16.99
C ASP A 34 -13.85 -14.30 15.91
N LYS A 35 -14.13 -13.08 15.48
CA LYS A 35 -15.06 -12.73 14.38
C LYS A 35 -14.36 -12.41 13.07
N ILE A 36 -13.03 -12.31 13.10
CA ILE A 36 -12.22 -12.07 11.92
C ILE A 36 -11.88 -13.41 11.27
N PHE A 37 -12.20 -13.55 9.99
CA PHE A 37 -11.67 -14.64 9.18
C PHE A 37 -10.22 -14.33 8.84
N PHE A 38 -9.30 -15.09 9.41
CA PHE A 38 -7.86 -14.91 9.25
C PHE A 38 -7.19 -16.22 8.83
N THR A 39 -6.28 -16.15 7.86
CA THR A 39 -5.59 -17.32 7.30
C THR A 39 -4.09 -17.21 7.53
N GLN A 40 -3.39 -18.36 7.50
CA GLN A 40 -1.92 -18.37 7.54
C GLN A 40 -1.31 -17.59 6.37
N GLN A 41 -1.98 -17.58 5.21
CA GLN A 41 -1.51 -16.84 4.05
C GLN A 41 -1.50 -15.32 4.29
N LEU A 42 -2.54 -14.77 4.94
CA LEU A 42 -2.56 -13.37 5.37
C LEU A 42 -1.43 -13.07 6.36
N ALA A 43 -1.20 -13.97 7.33
CA ALA A 43 -0.10 -13.82 8.30
C ALA A 43 1.27 -13.74 7.61
N PHE A 44 1.55 -14.64 6.67
CA PHE A 44 2.80 -14.62 5.90
C PHE A 44 2.96 -13.37 5.06
N GLU A 45 1.88 -12.85 4.50
CA GLU A 45 1.91 -11.63 3.73
C GLU A 45 2.24 -10.41 4.59
N ILE A 46 1.62 -10.31 5.77
CA ILE A 46 1.89 -9.25 6.73
C ILE A 46 3.35 -9.33 7.17
N ASP A 47 3.85 -10.51 7.56
CA ASP A 47 5.22 -10.69 8.03
C ASP A 47 6.26 -10.37 6.94
N ARG A 48 6.00 -10.73 5.69
CA ARG A 48 6.89 -10.43 4.56
C ARG A 48 6.98 -8.92 4.28
N ASN A 49 5.91 -8.17 4.53
CA ASN A 49 5.80 -6.79 4.07
C ASN A 49 5.93 -5.74 5.19
N LYS A 50 5.64 -6.08 6.45
CA LYS A 50 5.57 -5.12 7.58
C LYS A 50 6.83 -4.27 7.75
N LEU A 51 8.02 -4.88 7.62
CA LEU A 51 9.29 -4.18 7.78
C LEU A 51 9.48 -3.14 6.66
N ASN A 52 9.15 -3.49 5.42
CA ASN A 52 9.29 -2.58 4.30
C ASN A 52 8.28 -1.43 4.39
N ILE A 53 7.04 -1.68 4.82
CA ILE A 53 6.04 -0.62 5.03
C ILE A 53 6.50 0.37 6.09
N PHE A 54 7.00 -0.12 7.22
CA PHE A 54 7.55 0.77 8.24
C PHE A 54 8.73 1.58 7.71
N ARG A 55 9.71 0.94 7.05
CA ARG A 55 10.86 1.62 6.43
C ARG A 55 10.43 2.73 5.47
N LEU A 56 9.47 2.45 4.59
CA LEU A 56 8.93 3.45 3.65
C LEU A 56 8.24 4.62 4.38
N SER A 57 7.50 4.34 5.46
CA SER A 57 6.85 5.40 6.24
C SER A 57 7.87 6.36 6.86
N ILE A 58 8.98 5.82 7.37
CA ILE A 58 10.08 6.59 7.95
C ILE A 58 10.85 7.36 6.88
N ASP A 59 11.16 6.75 5.74
CA ASP A 59 11.83 7.44 4.63
C ASP A 59 11.02 8.67 4.17
N ASN A 60 9.70 8.53 4.08
CA ASN A 60 8.81 9.62 3.73
C ASN A 60 8.81 10.73 4.80
N TYR A 61 8.80 10.37 6.09
CA TYR A 61 8.93 11.33 7.17
C TYR A 61 10.25 12.10 7.08
N ILE A 62 11.38 11.40 6.93
CA ILE A 62 12.71 12.01 6.83
C ILE A 62 12.79 12.97 5.64
N LYS A 63 12.23 12.60 4.49
CA LYS A 63 12.16 13.47 3.30
C LYS A 63 11.37 14.75 3.58
N GLN A 64 10.24 14.66 4.28
CA GLN A 64 9.39 15.82 4.59
C GLN A 64 10.05 16.79 5.57
N VAL A 65 10.85 16.29 6.53
CA VAL A 65 11.55 17.12 7.51
C VAL A 65 12.94 17.57 7.05
N SER A 66 13.45 17.04 5.93
CA SER A 66 14.73 17.46 5.38
C SER A 66 14.64 18.88 4.80
N LEU A 67 15.51 19.77 5.25
CA LEU A 67 15.68 21.06 4.58
C LEU A 67 16.55 20.86 3.34
N THR A 68 15.98 21.18 2.18
CA THR A 68 16.79 21.34 0.97
C THR A 68 17.69 22.56 1.17
N ALA A 69 18.99 22.39 0.90
CA ALA A 69 20.01 23.44 1.00
C ALA A 69 19.62 24.64 0.12
N THR A 70 18.90 25.59 0.69
CA THR A 70 18.39 26.76 -0.03
C THR A 70 19.29 27.91 0.37
N ILE A 71 20.43 28.03 -0.31
CA ILE A 71 21.23 29.24 -0.26
C ILE A 71 20.52 30.24 -1.19
N LEU A 72 20.32 31.47 -0.73
CA LEU A 72 19.78 32.49 -1.60
C LEU A 72 20.74 32.71 -2.78
N PRO A 73 20.25 32.86 -4.03
CA PRO A 73 21.11 33.14 -5.18
C PRO A 73 21.94 34.41 -4.97
N GLU A 74 23.22 34.39 -5.37
CA GLU A 74 24.14 35.54 -5.24
C GLU A 74 23.62 36.81 -5.93
N HIS A 75 22.77 36.68 -6.96
CA HIS A 75 22.16 37.81 -7.65
C HIS A 75 21.19 38.62 -6.78
N LEU A 76 20.75 38.08 -5.63
CA LEU A 76 19.98 38.83 -4.64
C LEU A 76 20.88 39.63 -3.67
N ASP A 77 22.19 39.50 -3.79
CA ASP A 77 23.21 40.22 -3.02
C ASP A 77 23.83 41.34 -3.87
N GLU A 78 23.01 42.25 -4.39
CA GLU A 78 23.45 43.35 -5.27
C GLU A 78 24.47 44.30 -4.61
N ASP A 79 24.46 44.39 -3.27
CA ASP A 79 25.25 45.37 -2.49
C ASP A 79 26.19 44.76 -1.43
N GLY A 80 26.34 43.43 -1.35
CA GLY A 80 27.13 42.78 -0.29
C GLY A 80 26.52 42.96 1.10
N SER A 81 25.19 42.87 1.19
CA SER A 81 24.43 43.22 2.39
C SER A 81 24.73 42.27 3.56
N PRO A 82 25.01 42.78 4.77
CA PRO A 82 25.15 41.95 5.97
C PRO A 82 23.91 41.08 6.23
N LYS A 83 22.72 41.54 5.82
CA LYS A 83 21.48 40.78 5.99
C LYS A 83 21.46 39.50 5.17
N PHE A 84 22.05 39.51 3.97
CA PHE A 84 22.10 38.36 3.08
C PHE A 84 23.04 37.28 3.63
N THR A 85 24.23 37.70 4.06
CA THR A 85 25.23 36.84 4.69
C THR A 85 24.74 36.27 6.02
N ASP A 86 24.08 37.08 6.85
CA ASP A 86 23.46 36.64 8.11
C ASP A 86 22.33 35.63 7.87
N TRP A 87 21.48 35.83 6.85
CA TRP A 87 20.41 34.89 6.51
C TRP A 87 20.97 33.53 6.08
N ASN A 88 21.95 33.51 5.17
CA ASN A 88 22.59 32.28 4.71
C ASN A 88 23.32 31.56 5.86
N LYS A 89 23.92 32.30 6.80
CA LYS A 89 24.54 31.74 8.01
C LYS A 89 23.50 31.12 8.94
N ALA A 90 22.39 31.80 9.21
CA ALA A 90 21.29 31.28 10.00
C ALA A 90 20.69 30.02 9.37
N ARG A 91 20.57 30.00 8.03
CA ARG A 91 20.06 28.83 7.30
C ARG A 91 20.98 27.62 7.42
N LYS A 92 22.29 27.81 7.27
CA LYS A 92 23.29 26.74 7.48
C LYS A 92 23.27 26.18 8.90
N GLU A 93 23.05 27.03 9.90
CA GLU A 93 22.94 26.59 11.29
C GLU A 93 21.69 25.71 11.50
N LEU A 94 20.55 26.10 10.93
CA LEU A 94 19.33 25.26 10.96
C LEU A 94 19.54 23.91 10.24
N GLU A 95 20.19 23.91 9.08
CA GLU A 95 20.55 22.68 8.36
C GLU A 95 21.41 21.76 9.21
N LYS A 96 22.38 22.31 9.93
CA LYS A 96 23.23 21.57 10.85
C LYS A 96 22.42 20.98 12.01
N GLN A 97 21.55 21.77 12.64
CA GLN A 97 20.70 21.32 13.74
C GLN A 97 19.78 20.17 13.32
N ILE A 98 19.20 20.24 12.12
CA ILE A 98 18.35 19.16 11.58
C ILE A 98 19.19 17.93 11.24
N SER A 99 20.37 18.11 10.63
CA SER A 99 21.30 17.02 10.35
C SER A 99 21.70 16.28 11.63
N ASP A 100 22.04 17.02 12.69
CA ASP A 100 22.45 16.43 13.97
C ASP A 100 21.25 15.73 14.67
N SER A 101 20.06 16.33 14.65
CA SER A 101 18.84 15.67 15.15
C SER A 101 18.50 14.38 14.38
N ASN A 102 18.66 14.37 13.05
CA ASN A 102 18.46 13.18 12.24
C ASN A 102 19.47 12.07 12.53
N LYS A 103 20.71 12.42 12.92
CA LYS A 103 21.71 11.43 13.36
C LYS A 103 21.30 10.77 14.67
N GLU A 104 20.71 11.52 15.61
CA GLU A 104 20.18 10.98 16.87
C GLU A 104 18.95 10.09 16.64
N LEU A 105 18.15 10.38 15.62
CA LEU A 105 16.98 9.57 15.25
C LEU A 105 17.38 8.22 14.64
N SER A 106 18.47 8.16 13.88
CA SER A 106 18.95 6.96 13.19
C SER A 106 19.06 5.70 14.08
N PRO A 107 19.72 5.71 15.26
CA PRO A 107 19.78 4.53 16.13
C PRO A 107 18.39 4.10 16.63
N ILE A 108 17.53 5.06 17.00
CA ILE A 108 16.15 4.78 17.46
C ILE A 108 15.37 4.06 16.36
N LEU A 109 15.51 4.51 15.11
CA LEU A 109 14.86 3.88 13.97
C LEU A 109 15.38 2.47 13.71
N ASN A 110 16.69 2.24 13.84
CA ASN A 110 17.29 0.92 13.68
C ASN A 110 16.80 -0.05 14.75
N ASP A 111 16.68 0.39 16.01
CA ASP A 111 16.16 -0.42 17.10
C ASP A 111 14.70 -0.83 16.83
N VAL A 112 13.85 0.11 16.40
CA VAL A 112 12.45 -0.19 16.06
C VAL A 112 12.34 -1.08 14.82
N LEU A 113 13.17 -0.86 13.79
CA LEU A 113 13.22 -1.73 12.61
C LEU A 113 13.61 -3.16 13.00
N ASN A 114 14.59 -3.30 13.89
CA ASN A 114 14.99 -4.60 14.41
C ASN A 114 13.83 -5.25 15.18
N ASP A 115 13.17 -4.53 16.09
CA ASP A 115 12.01 -5.02 16.84
C ASP A 115 10.88 -5.48 15.91
N ILE A 116 10.59 -4.74 14.83
CA ILE A 116 9.60 -5.15 13.83
C ILE A 116 10.05 -6.41 13.09
N ALA A 117 11.32 -6.50 12.71
CA ALA A 117 11.87 -7.65 11.99
C ALA A 117 11.76 -8.96 12.81
N ILE A 118 11.91 -8.87 14.14
CA ILE A 118 11.77 -10.01 15.05
C ILE A 118 10.39 -10.09 15.74
N SER A 119 9.42 -9.31 15.26
CA SER A 119 8.04 -9.28 15.78
C SER A 119 7.92 -8.93 17.27
N GLN A 120 8.85 -8.14 17.81
CA GLN A 120 8.86 -7.67 19.20
C GLN A 120 8.28 -6.27 19.39
N ASP A 121 7.97 -5.56 18.31
CA ASP A 121 7.29 -4.28 18.38
C ASP A 121 5.84 -4.43 18.91
N LYS A 122 5.26 -3.32 19.37
CA LYS A 122 3.93 -3.30 19.98
C LYS A 122 2.84 -3.83 19.03
N VAL A 123 2.88 -3.44 17.75
CA VAL A 123 1.86 -3.84 16.77
C VAL A 123 1.95 -5.33 16.49
N SER A 124 3.17 -5.86 16.26
CA SER A 124 3.37 -7.31 16.08
C SER A 124 2.89 -8.11 17.30
N LYS A 125 3.19 -7.65 18.51
CA LYS A 125 2.76 -8.31 19.76
C LYS A 125 1.24 -8.34 19.89
N GLU A 126 0.56 -7.24 19.60
CA GLU A 126 -0.90 -7.19 19.67
C GLU A 126 -1.55 -8.06 18.59
N LEU A 127 -1.06 -8.02 17.34
CA LEU A 127 -1.56 -8.84 16.24
C LEU A 127 -1.33 -10.35 16.44
N SER A 128 -0.44 -10.76 17.34
CA SER A 128 -0.21 -12.18 17.66
C SER A 128 -1.49 -12.89 18.12
N ALA A 129 -2.43 -12.17 18.75
CA ALA A 129 -3.73 -12.71 19.13
C ALA A 129 -4.58 -13.14 17.93
N ILE A 130 -4.49 -12.40 16.81
CA ILE A 130 -5.18 -12.74 15.55
C ILE A 130 -4.42 -13.84 14.82
N TYR A 131 -3.08 -13.82 14.86
CA TYR A 131 -2.28 -14.91 14.27
C TYR A 131 -2.59 -16.26 14.91
N ALA A 132 -2.93 -16.28 16.19
CA ALA A 132 -3.36 -17.51 16.88
C ALA A 132 -4.67 -18.09 16.34
N THR A 133 -5.52 -17.30 15.67
CA THR A 133 -6.76 -17.77 15.03
C THR A 133 -6.58 -18.14 13.56
N ALA A 134 -5.34 -18.02 13.03
CA ALA A 134 -5.03 -18.24 11.61
C ALA A 134 -5.34 -19.68 11.16
N GLN A 135 -6.18 -19.80 10.14
CA GLN A 135 -6.55 -21.09 9.55
C GLN A 135 -5.53 -21.56 8.51
N SER A 136 -5.10 -22.81 8.61
CA SER A 136 -4.27 -23.47 7.60
C SER A 136 -5.10 -23.87 6.38
N PRO A 137 -4.56 -23.72 5.16
CA PRO A 137 -5.22 -24.20 3.95
C PRO A 137 -5.20 -25.74 3.90
N SER A 138 -6.28 -26.33 3.40
CA SER A 138 -6.33 -27.74 3.02
C SER A 138 -5.71 -27.94 1.62
N GLY A 139 -5.41 -29.20 1.27
CA GLY A 139 -4.93 -29.53 -0.08
C GLY A 139 -5.94 -29.15 -1.18
N LYS A 140 -7.24 -29.24 -0.88
CA LYS A 140 -8.31 -28.86 -1.81
C LYS A 140 -8.36 -27.33 -2.03
N ASP A 141 -8.13 -26.55 -0.98
CA ASP A 141 -8.08 -25.09 -1.09
C ASP A 141 -6.94 -24.65 -2.02
N LEU A 142 -5.78 -25.31 -1.90
CA LEU A 142 -4.63 -25.07 -2.79
C LEU A 142 -4.93 -25.44 -4.25
N GLU A 143 -5.58 -26.58 -4.50
CA GLU A 143 -5.97 -26.99 -5.85
C GLU A 143 -6.98 -26.02 -6.47
N ASN A 144 -8.02 -25.65 -5.71
CA ASN A 144 -9.01 -24.68 -6.17
C ASN A 144 -8.39 -23.31 -6.45
N ALA A 145 -7.47 -22.86 -5.59
CA ALA A 145 -6.81 -21.57 -5.75
C ALA A 145 -5.94 -21.56 -7.02
N ARG A 146 -5.23 -22.67 -7.31
CA ARG A 146 -4.47 -22.82 -8.57
C ARG A 146 -5.40 -22.77 -9.78
N LEU A 147 -6.50 -23.52 -9.75
CA LEU A 147 -7.49 -23.51 -10.82
C LEU A 147 -8.07 -22.11 -11.04
N ARG A 148 -8.46 -21.41 -9.97
CA ARG A 148 -8.95 -20.02 -9.99
C ARG A 148 -7.97 -19.09 -10.71
N LYS A 149 -6.69 -19.20 -10.37
CA LYS A 149 -5.62 -18.41 -10.99
C LYS A 149 -5.46 -18.73 -12.48
N GLU A 150 -5.47 -20.01 -12.85
CA GLU A 150 -5.32 -20.47 -14.24
C GLU A 150 -6.46 -19.98 -15.14
N ILE A 151 -7.71 -20.04 -14.66
CA ILE A 151 -8.87 -19.55 -15.41
C ILE A 151 -8.99 -18.01 -15.37
N GLY A 152 -8.16 -17.33 -14.57
CA GLY A 152 -8.12 -15.87 -14.47
C GLY A 152 -9.28 -15.27 -13.67
N ASN A 153 -9.82 -16.03 -12.71
CA ASN A 153 -10.83 -15.52 -11.80
C ASN A 153 -10.17 -14.72 -10.65
N PRO A 154 -10.76 -13.57 -10.25
CA PRO A 154 -10.29 -12.79 -9.10
C PRO A 154 -10.50 -13.58 -7.78
N PRO A 155 -9.90 -13.16 -6.64
CA PRO A 155 -9.00 -12.03 -6.49
C PRO A 155 -7.55 -12.36 -6.91
N GLY A 156 -6.75 -11.34 -7.18
CA GLY A 156 -5.33 -11.45 -7.54
C GLY A 156 -5.08 -11.66 -9.04
N LYS A 157 -3.84 -11.39 -9.48
CA LYS A 157 -3.46 -11.43 -10.90
C LYS A 157 -2.67 -12.69 -11.26
N ARG A 158 -2.55 -12.95 -12.56
CA ARG A 158 -1.79 -14.11 -13.09
C ARG A 158 -0.31 -14.10 -12.70
N ALA A 159 0.30 -12.93 -12.61
CA ALA A 159 1.70 -12.78 -12.23
C ALA A 159 1.91 -12.92 -10.71
N ASP A 160 0.88 -12.64 -9.92
CA ASP A 160 1.00 -12.52 -8.47
C ASP A 160 1.10 -13.90 -7.81
N PRO A 161 1.69 -13.99 -6.60
CA PRO A 161 1.63 -15.22 -5.80
C PRO A 161 0.18 -15.69 -5.58
N LEU A 162 0.00 -16.96 -5.23
CA LEU A 162 -1.32 -17.59 -5.02
C LEU A 162 -2.09 -17.06 -3.78
N GLY A 163 -1.64 -15.96 -3.18
CA GLY A 163 -2.04 -15.55 -1.83
C GLY A 163 -3.52 -15.23 -1.71
N ASP A 164 -3.98 -14.29 -2.53
CA ASP A 164 -5.38 -13.84 -2.51
C ASP A 164 -6.34 -14.95 -2.93
N GLN A 165 -5.97 -15.71 -3.96
CA GLN A 165 -6.79 -16.84 -4.42
C GLN A 165 -6.95 -17.88 -3.31
N LEU A 166 -5.87 -18.19 -2.57
CA LEU A 166 -5.92 -19.17 -1.50
C LEU A 166 -6.77 -18.71 -0.32
N SER A 167 -6.59 -17.45 0.12
CA SER A 167 -7.39 -16.90 1.21
C SER A 167 -8.88 -16.85 0.84
N TRP A 168 -9.19 -16.53 -0.41
CA TRP A 168 -10.56 -16.54 -0.91
C TRP A 168 -11.18 -17.94 -0.95
N GLU A 169 -10.46 -18.95 -1.46
CA GLU A 169 -10.97 -20.33 -1.47
C GLU A 169 -11.23 -20.86 -0.06
N GLN A 170 -10.34 -20.55 0.90
CA GLN A 170 -10.59 -20.89 2.30
C GLN A 170 -11.83 -20.16 2.84
N LEU A 171 -12.05 -18.88 2.52
CA LEU A 171 -13.26 -18.14 2.92
C LEU A 171 -14.52 -18.86 2.42
N LEU A 172 -14.53 -19.31 1.16
CA LEU A 172 -15.69 -20.01 0.57
C LEU A 172 -16.08 -21.29 1.34
N THR A 173 -15.14 -21.91 2.06
CA THR A 173 -15.44 -23.12 2.86
C THR A 173 -16.31 -22.84 4.07
N ILE A 174 -16.23 -21.64 4.66
CA ILE A 174 -16.98 -21.27 5.87
C ILE A 174 -18.24 -20.45 5.58
N VAL A 175 -18.37 -19.92 4.35
CA VAL A 175 -19.52 -19.13 3.90
C VAL A 175 -20.90 -19.77 4.13
N PRO A 176 -21.09 -21.10 4.03
CA PRO A 176 -22.36 -21.73 4.34
C PRO A 176 -22.89 -21.43 5.76
N ASP A 177 -22.02 -21.18 6.73
CA ASP A 177 -22.36 -20.89 8.13
C ASP A 177 -22.42 -19.39 8.46
N ILE A 178 -22.12 -18.53 7.47
CA ILE A 178 -22.08 -17.07 7.62
C ILE A 178 -23.43 -16.46 7.24
N SER A 179 -23.97 -15.60 8.09
CA SER A 179 -25.18 -14.83 7.83
C SER A 179 -24.87 -13.48 7.19
N GLN A 180 -23.84 -12.80 7.71
CA GLN A 180 -23.39 -11.51 7.22
C GLN A 180 -21.86 -11.50 7.11
N LEU A 181 -21.35 -11.05 5.97
CA LEU A 181 -19.93 -10.96 5.67
C LEU A 181 -19.55 -9.52 5.34
N TRP A 182 -18.58 -8.99 6.08
CA TRP A 182 -17.93 -7.72 5.78
C TRP A 182 -16.61 -8.01 5.10
N ILE A 183 -16.40 -7.44 3.91
CA ILE A 183 -15.15 -7.53 3.16
C ILE A 183 -14.48 -6.16 3.23
N VAL A 184 -13.28 -6.10 3.80
CA VAL A 184 -12.48 -4.88 3.92
C VAL A 184 -11.20 -5.05 3.13
N SER A 185 -11.09 -4.35 2.01
CA SER A 185 -9.90 -4.38 1.15
C SER A 185 -9.75 -3.04 0.44
N THR A 186 -8.50 -2.65 0.16
CA THR A 186 -8.21 -1.52 -0.74
C THR A 186 -7.95 -1.95 -2.19
N ASP A 187 -7.92 -3.25 -2.46
CA ASP A 187 -7.63 -3.79 -3.77
C ASP A 187 -8.88 -3.79 -4.68
N ARG A 188 -8.69 -3.26 -5.88
CA ARG A 188 -9.71 -3.14 -6.93
C ARG A 188 -10.10 -4.49 -7.53
N ASP A 189 -9.33 -5.55 -7.29
CA ASP A 189 -9.71 -6.91 -7.67
C ASP A 189 -10.96 -7.38 -6.92
N TYR A 190 -11.16 -6.90 -5.68
CA TYR A 190 -12.33 -7.21 -4.86
C TYR A 190 -13.55 -6.40 -5.24
N PHE A 191 -13.40 -5.14 -5.65
CA PHE A 191 -14.55 -4.25 -5.84
C PHE A 191 -14.35 -3.20 -6.92
N THR A 192 -15.46 -2.76 -7.49
CA THR A 192 -15.55 -1.56 -8.32
C THR A 192 -16.24 -0.45 -7.55
N GLU A 193 -15.66 0.75 -7.56
CA GLU A 193 -16.24 1.92 -6.91
C GLU A 193 -16.93 2.83 -7.93
N HIS A 194 -18.15 3.26 -7.64
CA HIS A 194 -18.86 4.28 -8.41
C HIS A 194 -19.54 5.27 -7.47
N LYS A 195 -19.18 6.56 -7.58
CA LYS A 195 -19.75 7.65 -6.76
C LYS A 195 -19.73 7.33 -5.25
N LYS A 196 -18.59 6.84 -4.74
CA LYS A 196 -18.39 6.39 -3.34
C LYS A 196 -19.19 5.16 -2.92
N THR A 197 -19.92 4.51 -3.84
CA THR A 197 -20.55 3.22 -3.58
C THR A 197 -19.63 2.11 -4.07
N LEU A 198 -19.38 1.12 -3.21
CA LEU A 198 -18.54 -0.04 -3.52
C LEU A 198 -19.43 -1.21 -3.95
N TYR A 199 -19.10 -1.79 -5.09
CA TYR A 199 -19.75 -2.97 -5.64
C TYR A 199 -18.74 -4.10 -5.63
N LEU A 200 -19.04 -5.19 -4.91
CA LEU A 200 -18.21 -6.40 -4.95
C LEU A 200 -18.10 -6.89 -6.39
N ASN A 201 -16.91 -7.37 -6.75
CA ASN A 201 -16.64 -7.98 -8.04
C ASN A 201 -17.71 -9.06 -8.36
N PRO A 202 -18.33 -9.04 -9.55
CA PRO A 202 -19.42 -9.96 -9.88
C PRO A 202 -19.07 -11.45 -9.73
N VAL A 203 -17.81 -11.84 -10.02
CA VAL A 203 -17.37 -13.23 -9.88
C VAL A 203 -17.32 -13.63 -8.41
N LEU A 204 -16.75 -12.77 -7.56
CA LEU A 204 -16.68 -12.99 -6.11
C LEU A 204 -18.07 -13.03 -5.48
N TYR A 205 -18.97 -12.12 -5.91
CA TYR A 205 -20.36 -12.11 -5.47
C TYR A 205 -21.06 -13.44 -5.82
N GLN A 206 -20.91 -13.90 -7.07
CA GLN A 206 -21.49 -15.18 -7.49
C GLN A 206 -20.94 -16.36 -6.72
N ASP A 207 -19.64 -16.38 -6.40
CA ASP A 207 -19.04 -17.44 -5.60
C ASP A 207 -19.67 -17.50 -4.20
N LEU A 208 -19.82 -16.35 -3.53
CA LEU A 208 -20.45 -16.28 -2.20
C LEU A 208 -21.91 -16.72 -2.23
N VAL A 209 -22.71 -16.19 -3.16
CA VAL A 209 -24.14 -16.51 -3.29
C VAL A 209 -24.35 -17.98 -3.67
N ARG A 210 -23.45 -18.57 -4.46
CA ARG A 210 -23.49 -20.00 -4.80
C ARG A 210 -23.32 -20.88 -3.56
N GLN A 211 -22.44 -20.49 -2.63
CA GLN A 211 -22.25 -21.20 -1.37
C GLN A 211 -23.38 -20.93 -0.37
N ASN A 212 -23.87 -19.70 -0.31
CA ASN A 212 -24.97 -19.31 0.56
C ASN A 212 -25.87 -18.25 -0.09
N PRO A 213 -27.04 -18.62 -0.63
CA PRO A 213 -27.93 -17.68 -1.32
C PRO A 213 -28.54 -16.59 -0.44
N ARG A 214 -28.46 -16.71 0.89
CA ARG A 214 -29.05 -15.77 1.86
C ARG A 214 -28.01 -14.89 2.53
N ILE A 215 -26.74 -14.99 2.14
CA ILE A 215 -25.67 -14.19 2.74
C ILE A 215 -25.87 -12.71 2.46
N ILE A 216 -25.73 -11.88 3.50
CA ILE A 216 -25.67 -10.43 3.36
C ILE A 216 -24.20 -10.05 3.23
N ILE A 217 -23.84 -9.37 2.13
CA ILE A 217 -22.47 -8.99 1.83
C ILE A 217 -22.36 -7.48 1.93
N LYS A 218 -21.39 -6.99 2.72
CA LYS A 218 -21.06 -5.58 2.82
C LYS A 218 -19.58 -5.39 2.47
N THR A 219 -19.28 -4.47 1.56
CA THR A 219 -17.92 -4.23 1.07
C THR A 219 -17.47 -2.84 1.49
N PHE A 220 -16.25 -2.74 2.02
CA PHE A 220 -15.62 -1.52 2.51
C PHE A 220 -14.19 -1.43 2.00
N ASN A 221 -13.72 -0.21 1.75
CA ASN A 221 -12.33 0.11 1.46
C ASN A 221 -11.67 0.97 2.56
N ILE A 222 -12.42 1.26 3.62
CA ILE A 222 -12.01 2.03 4.79
C ILE A 222 -12.33 1.18 6.03
N LEU A 223 -11.32 0.91 6.86
CA LEU A 223 -11.47 0.03 8.03
C LEU A 223 -12.34 0.68 9.10
N SER A 224 -12.18 1.99 9.35
CA SER A 224 -12.97 2.70 10.36
C SER A 224 -14.49 2.68 10.06
N GLU A 225 -14.88 2.78 8.79
CA GLU A 225 -16.28 2.64 8.37
C GLU A 225 -16.79 1.21 8.54
N ALA A 226 -15.98 0.21 8.17
CA ALA A 226 -16.32 -1.20 8.35
C ALA A 226 -16.56 -1.54 9.84
N LEU A 227 -15.66 -1.10 10.72
CA LEU A 227 -15.78 -1.30 12.17
C LEU A 227 -16.99 -0.57 12.75
N ARG A 228 -17.29 0.63 12.24
CA ARG A 228 -18.49 1.40 12.64
C ARG A 228 -19.77 0.66 12.28
N ASP A 229 -19.87 0.14 11.06
CA ASP A 229 -21.03 -0.64 10.64
C ASP A 229 -21.13 -1.97 11.40
N PHE A 230 -20.00 -2.67 11.59
CA PHE A 230 -19.95 -3.91 12.36
C PHE A 230 -20.37 -3.71 13.83
N ASN A 231 -20.02 -2.56 14.44
CA ASN A 231 -20.41 -2.23 15.82
C ASN A 231 -21.92 -2.08 16.05
N ASN A 232 -22.69 -1.88 14.97
CA ASN A 232 -24.14 -1.88 15.05
C ASN A 232 -24.69 -3.30 15.28
N GLU A 233 -23.97 -4.32 14.82
CA GLU A 233 -24.35 -5.73 14.91
C GLU A 233 -23.70 -6.43 16.10
N VAL A 234 -22.42 -6.12 16.40
CA VAL A 234 -21.64 -6.70 17.49
C VAL A 234 -20.99 -5.57 18.27
N LYS A 235 -21.33 -5.40 19.55
CA LYS A 235 -20.78 -4.32 20.36
C LYS A 235 -19.27 -4.50 20.58
N ILE A 236 -18.51 -3.48 20.18
CA ILE A 236 -17.05 -3.37 20.35
C ILE A 236 -16.80 -2.36 21.48
N ALA A 237 -16.17 -2.80 22.56
CA ALA A 237 -15.86 -1.94 23.71
C ALA A 237 -14.71 -0.97 23.42
N SER A 238 -13.73 -1.40 22.64
CA SER A 238 -12.53 -0.63 22.29
C SER A 238 -12.69 0.26 21.06
N ILE A 239 -13.91 0.44 20.54
CA ILE A 239 -14.14 1.30 19.39
C ILE A 239 -13.82 2.76 19.72
N PRO A 240 -13.06 3.48 18.87
CA PRO A 240 -12.82 4.91 19.08
C PRO A 240 -14.11 5.74 19.09
N SER A 241 -14.02 6.94 19.63
CA SER A 241 -15.15 7.88 19.63
C SER A 241 -15.57 8.22 18.19
N LYS A 242 -16.81 8.70 18.03
CA LYS A 242 -17.33 9.08 16.70
C LYS A 242 -16.44 10.11 15.99
N GLU A 243 -16.00 11.13 16.73
CA GLU A 243 -15.13 12.19 16.21
C GLU A 243 -13.78 11.63 15.73
N GLU A 244 -13.20 10.70 16.49
CA GLU A 244 -11.96 10.03 16.09
C GLU A 244 -12.16 9.14 14.87
N LEU A 245 -13.27 8.40 14.80
CA LEU A 245 -13.58 7.57 13.62
C LEU A 245 -13.81 8.42 12.36
N ASP A 246 -14.44 9.59 12.48
CA ASP A 246 -14.63 10.51 11.35
C ASP A 246 -13.27 11.02 10.85
N LEU A 247 -12.38 11.43 11.75
CA LEU A 247 -11.01 11.85 11.40
C LEU A 247 -10.17 10.73 10.76
N ILE A 248 -10.23 9.53 11.31
CA ILE A 248 -9.54 8.36 10.77
C ILE A 248 -10.07 8.03 9.38
N SER A 249 -11.39 8.02 9.20
CA SER A 249 -12.03 7.75 7.90
C SER A 249 -11.65 8.76 6.84
N GLU A 250 -11.56 10.05 7.18
CA GLU A 250 -11.10 11.09 6.26
C GLU A 250 -9.64 10.87 5.84
N THR A 251 -8.79 10.50 6.79
CA THR A 251 -7.37 10.20 6.53
C THR A 251 -7.23 8.99 5.61
N GLU A 252 -7.95 7.90 5.89
CA GLU A 252 -8.00 6.70 5.04
C GLU A 252 -8.52 7.03 3.63
N ALA A 253 -9.52 7.92 3.49
CA ALA A 253 -10.07 8.31 2.20
C ALA A 253 -9.10 9.16 1.37
N GLN A 254 -8.40 10.12 1.97
CA GLN A 254 -7.38 10.93 1.29
C GLN A 254 -6.27 10.05 0.71
N ASP A 255 -5.90 9.06 1.49
CA ASP A 255 -4.91 8.04 1.21
C ASP A 255 -5.28 7.16 0.01
N LEU A 256 -6.56 6.91 -0.23
CA LEU A 256 -7.06 6.23 -1.44
C LEU A 256 -7.03 7.11 -2.69
N THR A 257 -7.11 8.44 -2.52
CA THR A 257 -7.11 9.41 -3.64
C THR A 257 -5.72 9.93 -4.02
N GLY A 258 -4.68 9.59 -3.23
CA GLY A 258 -3.31 10.07 -3.43
C GLY A 258 -3.12 11.57 -3.19
N LEU A 259 -4.07 12.24 -2.52
CA LEU A 259 -4.02 13.68 -2.24
C LEU A 259 -3.12 14.03 -1.04
N THR A 260 -2.86 13.07 -0.16
CA THR A 260 -1.76 13.11 0.78
C THR A 260 -0.54 12.54 0.06
N GLY A 261 0.59 13.26 0.03
CA GLY A 261 1.87 12.75 -0.48
C GLY A 261 2.46 11.61 0.36
N SER A 262 1.62 10.81 1.03
CA SER A 262 1.99 9.81 2.04
C SER A 262 1.28 8.46 1.91
N THR A 263 0.51 8.20 0.85
CA THR A 263 0.20 6.82 0.46
C THR A 263 0.97 6.38 -0.74
N ALA A 264 1.67 5.25 -0.57
CA ALA A 264 1.37 3.94 -1.15
C ALA A 264 0.66 3.83 -2.53
N SER A 265 0.43 4.91 -3.26
CA SER A 265 0.52 4.93 -4.71
C SER A 265 2.01 4.97 -5.10
N PHE A 266 2.75 3.93 -4.72
CA PHE A 266 3.83 3.47 -5.58
C PHE A 266 3.18 2.56 -6.65
N MET A 267 2.35 3.15 -7.52
CA MET A 267 2.69 2.92 -8.92
C MET A 267 4.12 3.42 -9.06
N TYR A 268 4.99 2.60 -9.62
CA TYR A 268 6.36 2.95 -9.94
C TYR A 268 6.48 4.34 -10.59
N SER A 269 6.54 5.38 -9.78
CA SER A 269 7.08 6.68 -10.15
C SER A 269 8.51 6.68 -9.63
N GLY A 270 9.28 5.67 -10.08
CA GLY A 270 10.69 5.86 -10.26
C GLY A 270 10.82 7.11 -11.12
N SER A 271 11.36 8.17 -10.53
CA SER A 271 11.70 9.42 -11.23
C SER A 271 12.92 9.20 -12.13
N PHE A 272 12.85 8.15 -12.94
CA PHE A 272 13.73 7.80 -14.03
C PHE A 272 12.81 7.28 -15.14
N ALA A 273 11.90 8.11 -15.64
CA ALA A 273 11.56 7.93 -17.04
C ALA A 273 12.86 8.22 -17.80
N PRO A 274 13.50 7.22 -18.41
CA PRO A 274 14.76 7.44 -19.10
C PRO A 274 14.53 8.51 -20.16
N SER A 275 15.32 9.59 -20.04
CA SER A 275 15.17 10.76 -20.89
C SER A 275 15.26 10.36 -22.36
N LYS A 276 14.32 10.84 -23.17
CA LYS A 276 14.31 10.66 -24.63
C LYS A 276 15.72 10.90 -25.20
N PRO A 277 16.32 9.93 -25.91
CA PRO A 277 17.66 10.11 -26.45
C PRO A 277 17.70 11.28 -27.42
N ASN A 278 18.65 12.20 -27.21
CA ASN A 278 18.79 13.37 -28.08
C ASN A 278 19.41 13.03 -29.44
N ILE A 279 20.15 11.92 -29.56
CA ILE A 279 20.85 11.53 -30.79
C ILE A 279 20.58 10.05 -31.07
N CYS A 280 20.21 9.72 -32.31
CA CYS A 280 20.03 8.34 -32.73
C CYS A 280 21.38 7.64 -32.91
N PRO A 281 21.68 6.51 -32.24
CA PRO A 281 22.96 5.83 -32.35
C PRO A 281 23.17 5.18 -33.74
N LYS A 282 22.09 4.93 -34.49
CA LYS A 282 22.16 4.31 -35.83
C LYS A 282 22.44 5.30 -36.95
N CYS A 283 21.88 6.51 -36.89
CA CYS A 283 21.99 7.50 -37.98
C CYS A 283 22.55 8.86 -37.56
N ALA A 284 22.98 9.01 -36.31
CA ALA A 284 23.57 10.23 -35.72
C ALA A 284 22.71 11.51 -35.82
N MET A 285 21.43 11.40 -36.19
CA MET A 285 20.52 12.55 -36.29
C MET A 285 20.03 12.98 -34.91
N ALA A 286 20.22 14.26 -34.59
CA ALA A 286 19.70 14.86 -33.36
C ALA A 286 18.16 15.04 -33.41
N ASN A 287 17.50 14.95 -32.25
CA ASN A 287 16.05 15.15 -32.06
C ASN A 287 15.15 14.32 -33.00
N SER A 288 15.63 13.15 -33.40
CA SER A 288 15.00 12.33 -34.45
C SER A 288 13.98 11.32 -33.92
N PHE A 289 13.76 11.22 -32.61
CA PHE A 289 12.84 10.25 -32.00
C PHE A 289 11.39 10.75 -31.89
N LEU A 290 10.43 9.86 -32.09
CA LEU A 290 9.02 10.05 -31.74
C LEU A 290 8.83 10.09 -30.21
N GLU A 291 7.62 10.46 -29.76
CA GLU A 291 7.26 10.29 -28.35
C GLU A 291 7.31 8.81 -27.97
N GLY A 292 7.80 8.53 -26.76
CA GLY A 292 8.00 7.16 -26.28
C GLY A 292 6.67 6.44 -26.10
N ALA A 293 6.63 5.15 -26.43
CA ALA A 293 5.50 4.28 -26.17
C ALA A 293 5.97 3.02 -25.44
N TYR A 294 5.12 2.50 -24.54
CA TYR A 294 5.39 1.22 -23.89
C TYR A 294 5.14 0.09 -24.89
N LEU A 295 6.21 -0.60 -25.26
CA LEU A 295 6.21 -1.74 -26.18
C LEU A 295 6.78 -2.96 -25.48
N ARG A 296 6.50 -4.17 -26.00
CA ARG A 296 7.11 -5.39 -25.45
C ARG A 296 8.62 -5.39 -25.75
N SER A 297 9.41 -5.58 -24.71
CA SER A 297 10.83 -5.91 -24.79
C SER A 297 11.01 -7.26 -25.47
N GLN A 298 12.17 -7.45 -26.10
CA GLN A 298 12.61 -8.75 -26.60
C GLN A 298 12.82 -9.79 -25.48
N TYR A 299 12.86 -9.36 -24.22
CA TYR A 299 13.01 -10.21 -23.04
C TYR A 299 11.70 -10.48 -22.28
N GLY A 300 10.55 -9.98 -22.78
CA GLY A 300 9.22 -10.37 -22.30
C GLY A 300 8.49 -9.38 -21.38
N GLY A 301 9.14 -8.28 -20.97
CA GLY A 301 8.53 -7.16 -20.24
C GLY A 301 7.93 -6.07 -21.13
N LEU A 302 7.31 -5.04 -20.53
CA LEU A 302 6.96 -3.79 -21.21
C LEU A 302 8.08 -2.77 -20.95
N THR A 303 8.72 -2.28 -22.01
CA THR A 303 9.76 -1.25 -21.94
C THR A 303 9.33 0.02 -22.66
N LEU A 304 9.74 1.18 -22.16
CA LEU A 304 9.56 2.45 -22.86
C LEU A 304 10.52 2.48 -24.06
N GLN A 305 9.97 2.47 -25.27
CA GLN A 305 10.77 2.47 -26.50
C GLN A 305 10.54 3.76 -27.29
N TYR A 306 11.62 4.30 -27.85
CA TYR A 306 11.60 5.45 -28.74
C TYR A 306 11.95 5.03 -30.17
N ILE A 307 11.15 5.44 -31.14
CA ILE A 307 11.38 5.10 -32.56
C ILE A 307 11.98 6.31 -33.29
N CYS A 308 13.12 6.13 -33.93
CA CYS A 308 13.75 7.15 -34.76
C CYS A 308 12.97 7.35 -36.08
N LYS A 309 12.48 8.57 -36.31
CA LYS A 309 11.76 8.99 -37.52
C LYS A 309 12.57 8.82 -38.81
N ASN A 310 13.90 8.89 -38.71
CA ASN A 310 14.78 8.90 -39.88
C ASN A 310 15.19 7.49 -40.34
N CYS A 311 15.42 6.56 -39.42
CA CYS A 311 15.98 5.24 -39.76
C CYS A 311 15.22 4.06 -39.15
N GLY A 312 14.10 4.31 -38.47
CA GLY A 312 13.26 3.29 -37.84
C GLY A 312 13.93 2.56 -36.67
N PHE A 313 15.04 3.07 -36.14
CA PHE A 313 15.73 2.44 -35.01
C PHE A 313 14.89 2.55 -33.74
N HIS A 314 14.74 1.42 -33.04
CA HIS A 314 14.11 1.33 -31.72
C HIS A 314 15.18 1.51 -30.64
N ALA A 315 15.13 2.62 -29.92
CA ALA A 315 15.90 2.80 -28.70
C ALA A 315 15.06 2.27 -27.54
N ASP A 316 15.39 1.07 -27.08
CA ASP A 316 14.89 0.51 -25.83
C ASP A 316 15.72 1.10 -24.69
N THR A 317 15.05 1.75 -23.74
CA THR A 317 15.75 2.36 -22.61
C THR A 317 16.05 1.40 -21.48
N GLY A 318 15.62 0.13 -21.57
CA GLY A 318 15.87 -0.88 -20.54
C GLY A 318 15.33 -0.41 -19.20
N ASP A 319 14.01 -0.36 -19.08
CA ASP A 319 13.40 -0.07 -17.77
C ASP A 319 13.71 -1.21 -16.79
N SER A 320 13.72 -0.93 -15.48
CA SER A 320 14.19 -1.85 -14.42
C SER A 320 13.33 -3.11 -14.21
N PHE A 321 12.42 -3.40 -15.13
CA PHE A 321 11.42 -4.47 -15.06
C PHE A 321 11.71 -5.64 -16.00
N ASP A 322 12.87 -5.65 -16.67
CA ASP A 322 13.46 -6.88 -17.23
C ASP A 322 14.15 -7.70 -16.11
#